data_AF-A0A9Q3GIV5-F1
#
_entry.id   AF-A0A9Q3GIV5-F1
#
_cell.length_a   1.000
_cell.length_b   1.000
_cell.length_c   1.000
_cell.angle_alpha   90.00
_cell.angle_beta   90.00
_cell.angle_gamma   90.00
#
_symmetry.space_group_name_H-M   'P 1'
#
loop_
_entity.id
_entity.type
_entity.pdbx_description
1 polymer ?
#
loop_
_entity_poly.entity_id
_entity_poly.type
_entity_poly.pdbx_seq_one_letter_code
_entity_poly.pdbx_strand_id
1 'polypeptide(L)'
;MRPNFKIEAGKDSWVEIRAANVNKAMGIQHIIQEAFIADAPFLGGISIGDSGADEPMHSTMNAYNFWSVVVGNTVQNSNAKIHFPSYRVTNGYLKDWANKVAKWQAEKDEE
;
A
#
# COMPACT_ATOMS: atom_id res chain seq x y z
N MET A 1 3.72 -27.98 16.39
CA MET A 1 4.44 -26.97 15.58
C MET A 1 4.66 -25.73 16.44
N ARG A 2 5.83 -25.09 16.39
CA ARG A 2 6.01 -23.77 17.03
C ARG A 2 5.47 -22.70 16.07
N PRO A 3 4.63 -21.75 16.52
CA PRO A 3 4.17 -20.66 15.67
C PRO A 3 5.36 -19.80 15.23
N ASN A 4 5.47 -19.54 13.92
CA ASN A 4 6.54 -18.76 13.31
C ASN A 4 6.17 -17.27 13.34
N PHE A 5 6.71 -16.53 14.31
CA PHE A 5 6.48 -15.09 14.45
C PHE A 5 7.67 -14.29 13.95
N LYS A 6 7.40 -13.12 13.36
CA LYS A 6 8.40 -12.09 13.09
C LYS A 6 8.17 -10.92 14.05
N ILE A 7 9.26 -10.44 14.62
CA ILE A 7 9.29 -9.29 15.53
C ILE A 7 9.98 -8.15 14.79
N GLU A 8 9.30 -7.02 14.61
CA GLU A 8 9.85 -5.82 13.97
C GLU A 8 9.72 -4.61 14.90
N ALA A 9 10.76 -3.78 14.93
CA ALA A 9 10.71 -2.50 15.63
C ALA A 9 9.74 -1.56 14.89
N GLY A 10 8.71 -1.08 15.59
CA GLY A 10 7.83 -0.03 15.13
C GLY A 10 8.49 1.36 15.25
N LYS A 11 7.96 2.34 14.51
CA LYS A 11 8.50 3.71 14.43
C LYS A 11 8.41 4.51 15.73
N ASP A 12 7.46 4.19 16.61
CA ASP A 12 7.07 5.04 17.75
C ASP A 12 7.18 4.34 19.10
N SER A 13 8.34 3.70 19.38
CA SER A 13 8.61 3.03 20.66
C SER A 13 7.76 1.79 20.95
N TRP A 14 7.27 1.12 19.90
CA TRP A 14 6.52 -0.13 20.02
C TRP A 14 7.09 -1.22 19.13
N VAL A 15 6.71 -2.47 19.39
CA VAL A 15 7.16 -3.65 18.65
C VAL A 15 5.93 -4.32 18.06
N GLU A 16 5.95 -4.59 16.76
CA GLU A 16 4.91 -5.38 16.11
C GLU A 16 5.31 -6.86 16.12
N ILE A 17 4.40 -7.72 16.57
CA ILE A 17 4.56 -9.18 16.49
C ILE A 17 3.46 -9.69 15.57
N ARG A 18 3.86 -10.33 14.48
CA ARG A 18 2.94 -10.92 13.51
C ARG A 18 3.41 -12.30 13.06
N ALA A 19 2.52 -13.08 12.45
CA ALA A 19 2.92 -14.30 11.76
C ALA A 19 3.97 -13.96 10.68
N ALA A 20 5.06 -14.71 10.62
CA ALA A 20 6.21 -14.38 9.78
C ALA A 20 5.86 -14.26 8.28
N ASN A 21 4.84 -15.03 7.86
CA ASN A 21 4.33 -15.07 6.50
C ASN A 21 3.03 -14.26 6.36
N VAL A 22 2.85 -13.19 7.13
CA VAL A 22 1.73 -12.25 6.95
C VAL A 22 2.32 -10.85 6.95
N ASN A 23 2.20 -10.16 5.82
CA ASN A 23 2.64 -8.79 5.66
C ASN A 23 1.81 -8.09 4.57
N LYS A 24 1.98 -6.78 4.42
CA LYS A 24 1.21 -5.97 3.47
C LYS A 24 1.44 -6.37 1.99
N ALA A 25 2.60 -6.94 1.65
CA ALA A 25 2.88 -7.40 0.29
C ALA A 25 1.91 -8.49 -0.17
N MET A 26 1.52 -9.39 0.73
CA MET A 26 0.60 -10.48 0.39
C MET A 26 -0.79 -9.97 0.01
N GLY A 27 -1.29 -8.97 0.73
CA GLY A 27 -2.57 -8.33 0.38
C GLY A 27 -2.52 -7.71 -1.02
N ILE A 28 -1.44 -7.01 -1.35
CA ILE A 28 -1.23 -6.44 -2.68
C ILE A 28 -1.12 -7.52 -3.76
N GLN A 29 -0.34 -8.58 -3.53
CA GLN A 29 -0.22 -9.68 -4.48
C GLN A 29 -1.58 -10.31 -4.78
N HIS A 30 -2.41 -10.50 -3.75
CA HIS A 30 -3.74 -11.05 -3.91
C HIS A 30 -4.66 -10.13 -4.71
N ILE A 31 -4.71 -8.83 -4.37
CA ILE A 31 -5.51 -7.83 -5.10
C ILE A 31 -5.10 -7.76 -6.58
N ILE A 32 -3.79 -7.76 -6.85
CA ILE A 32 -3.26 -7.73 -8.21
C ILE A 32 -3.66 -9.00 -8.98
N GLN A 33 -3.51 -10.17 -8.36
CA GLN A 33 -3.90 -11.45 -8.97
C GLN A 33 -5.40 -11.50 -9.30
N GLU A 34 -6.27 -11.07 -8.38
CA GLU A 34 -7.71 -11.02 -8.62
C GLU A 34 -8.06 -10.07 -9.77
N ALA A 35 -7.44 -8.90 -9.82
CA ALA A 35 -7.64 -7.95 -10.92
C ALA A 35 -7.18 -8.51 -12.29
N PHE A 36 -6.09 -9.28 -12.33
CA PHE A 36 -5.66 -9.98 -13.55
C PHE A 36 -6.64 -11.09 -13.97
N ILE A 37 -7.21 -11.83 -13.00
CA ILE A 37 -8.19 -12.90 -13.29
C ILE A 37 -9.50 -12.33 -13.81
N ALA A 38 -9.89 -11.13 -13.37
CA ALA A 38 -11.10 -10.45 -13.81
C ALA A 38 -11.03 -9.87 -15.24
N ASP A 39 -9.92 -10.06 -15.96
CA ASP A 39 -9.67 -9.52 -17.31
C ASP A 39 -9.88 -7.99 -17.41
N ALA A 40 -9.75 -7.31 -16.27
CA ALA A 40 -9.86 -5.86 -16.21
C ALA A 40 -8.67 -5.26 -16.97
N PRO A 41 -8.87 -4.25 -17.84
CA PRO A 41 -7.76 -3.56 -18.47
C PRO A 41 -6.88 -2.98 -17.36
N PHE A 42 -5.72 -3.59 -17.13
CA PHE A 42 -4.96 -3.30 -15.94
C PHE A 42 -4.28 -1.93 -16.08
N LEU A 43 -4.85 -0.90 -15.43
CA LEU A 43 -4.45 0.50 -15.57
C LEU A 43 -3.22 0.90 -14.72
N GLY A 44 -2.54 -0.07 -14.10
CA GLY A 44 -1.45 0.17 -13.17
C GLY A 44 -1.94 0.34 -11.74
N GLY A 45 -1.01 0.53 -10.80
CA GLY A 45 -1.33 0.70 -9.39
C GLY A 45 -0.42 1.73 -8.71
N ILE A 46 -0.89 2.27 -7.59
CA ILE A 46 -0.11 3.17 -6.73
C ILE A 46 -0.24 2.67 -5.29
N SER A 47 0.88 2.47 -4.60
CA SER A 47 0.89 2.28 -3.15
C SER A 47 1.50 3.47 -2.44
N ILE A 48 0.95 3.80 -1.26
CA ILE A 48 1.42 4.87 -0.39
C ILE A 48 1.66 4.26 0.99
N GLY A 49 2.87 4.41 1.51
CA GLY A 49 3.29 3.88 2.81
C GLY A 49 4.07 4.93 3.59
N ASP A 50 4.13 4.76 4.90
CA ASP A 50 4.76 5.72 5.80
C ASP A 50 5.64 5.05 6.83
N SER A 51 5.85 3.73 6.77
CA SER A 51 6.48 2.95 7.83
C SER A 51 7.38 1.84 7.29
N GLY A 52 8.24 1.28 8.14
CA GLY A 52 9.07 0.12 7.75
C GLY A 52 8.24 -1.13 7.40
N ALA A 53 7.02 -1.24 7.92
CA ALA A 53 6.10 -2.33 7.60
C ALA A 53 5.57 -2.26 6.14
N ASP A 54 5.73 -1.12 5.47
CA ASP A 54 5.33 -0.90 4.08
C ASP A 54 6.40 -1.30 3.06
N GLU A 55 7.64 -1.54 3.51
CA GLU A 55 8.75 -1.90 2.61
C GLU A 55 8.50 -3.14 1.75
N PRO A 56 7.91 -4.23 2.28
CA PRO A 56 7.50 -5.36 1.45
C PRO A 56 6.48 -4.95 0.38
N MET A 57 5.52 -4.07 0.73
CA MET A 57 4.49 -3.58 -0.19
C MET A 57 5.12 -2.77 -1.34
N HIS A 58 6.06 -1.87 -1.04
CA HIS A 58 6.78 -1.10 -2.05
C HIS A 58 7.58 -2.00 -3.00
N SER A 59 8.28 -3.01 -2.44
CA SER A 59 9.04 -3.99 -3.22
C SER A 59 8.15 -4.76 -4.19
N THR A 60 6.97 -5.20 -3.74
CA THR A 60 5.99 -5.88 -4.59
C THR A 60 5.49 -4.98 -5.70
N MET A 61 5.07 -3.74 -5.39
CA MET A 61 4.60 -2.81 -6.43
C MET A 61 5.66 -2.55 -7.50
N ASN A 62 6.92 -2.44 -7.11
CA ASN A 62 8.03 -2.28 -8.06
C ASN A 62 8.22 -3.49 -8.97
N ALA A 63 8.03 -4.71 -8.45
CA ALA A 63 8.13 -5.94 -9.24
C ALA A 63 7.07 -6.03 -10.35
N TYR A 64 5.89 -5.43 -10.13
CA TYR A 64 4.84 -5.27 -11.15
C TYR A 64 4.99 -3.99 -11.99
N ASN A 65 6.10 -3.27 -11.84
CA ASN A 65 6.37 -1.98 -12.46
C ASN A 65 5.33 -0.89 -12.14
N PHE A 66 4.65 -0.99 -11.00
CA PHE A 66 3.71 0.00 -10.51
C PHE A 66 4.40 1.12 -9.73
N TRP A 67 3.63 2.12 -9.34
CA TRP A 67 4.12 3.24 -8.55
C TRP A 67 4.09 2.89 -7.06
N SER A 68 5.15 3.26 -6.38
CA SER A 68 5.30 3.11 -4.93
C SER A 68 5.80 4.42 -4.35
N VAL A 69 5.13 4.88 -3.30
CA VAL A 69 5.33 6.19 -2.70
C VAL A 69 5.56 6.01 -1.20
N VAL A 70 6.67 6.53 -0.68
CA VAL A 70 6.89 6.65 0.76
C VAL A 70 6.65 8.10 1.19
N VAL A 71 5.98 8.26 2.33
CA VAL A 71 5.67 9.57 2.91
C VAL A 71 6.33 9.68 4.28
N GLY A 72 6.91 10.84 4.56
CA GLY A 72 7.55 11.16 5.82
C GLY A 72 9.03 10.79 5.86
N ASN A 73 9.77 11.51 6.72
CA ASN A 73 11.23 11.37 6.83
C ASN A 73 11.69 10.11 7.58
N THR A 74 10.76 9.32 8.09
CA THR A 74 11.04 8.30 9.08
C THR A 74 11.48 6.97 8.44
N VAL A 75 11.41 6.80 7.12
CA VAL A 75 12.10 5.69 6.41
C VAL A 75 13.25 6.28 5.58
N GLN A 76 14.48 6.23 6.08
CA GLN A 76 15.65 6.71 5.34
C GLN A 76 16.09 5.75 4.24
N ASN A 77 15.70 4.48 4.31
CA ASN A 77 16.03 3.42 3.35
C ASN A 77 14.74 2.75 2.85
N SER A 78 13.97 3.46 2.03
CA SER A 78 12.76 2.92 1.41
C SER A 78 13.03 2.36 0.01
N ASN A 79 12.34 1.28 -0.33
CA ASN A 79 12.26 0.75 -1.69
C ASN A 79 11.23 1.51 -2.55
N ALA A 80 10.51 2.49 -2.01
CA ALA A 80 9.57 3.28 -2.79
C ALA A 80 10.27 4.05 -3.93
N LYS A 81 9.64 4.13 -5.10
CA LYS A 81 10.16 4.89 -6.26
C LYS A 81 10.09 6.41 -6.05
N ILE A 82 9.14 6.88 -5.25
CA ILE A 82 8.87 8.29 -5.02
C ILE A 82 8.89 8.57 -3.52
N HIS A 83 9.61 9.61 -3.12
CA HIS A 83 9.73 10.03 -1.72
C HIS A 83 9.08 11.40 -1.51
N PHE A 84 8.11 11.47 -0.60
CA PHE A 84 7.56 12.75 -0.12
C PHE A 84 8.02 13.02 1.31
N PRO A 85 8.81 14.08 1.56
CA PRO A 85 9.41 14.36 2.87
C PRO A 85 8.37 14.64 3.97
N SER A 86 7.22 15.18 3.58
CA SER A 86 6.05 15.28 4.46
C SER A 86 4.81 15.49 3.62
N TYR A 87 3.76 14.73 3.90
CA TYR A 87 2.41 15.09 3.47
C TYR A 87 1.45 14.76 4.61
N ARG A 88 0.76 15.78 5.11
CA ARG A 88 -0.50 15.53 5.81
C ARG A 88 -1.52 15.27 4.71
N VAL A 89 -1.87 14.02 4.49
CA VAL A 89 -3.18 13.74 3.90
C VAL A 89 -4.17 14.23 4.95
N THR A 90 -4.64 15.47 4.82
CA THR A 90 -5.70 15.95 5.70
C THR A 90 -6.94 15.13 5.36
N ASN A 91 -7.77 14.82 6.35
CA ASN A 91 -9.03 14.10 6.14
C ASN A 91 -9.88 14.71 5.00
N GLY A 92 -9.72 16.01 4.71
CA GLY A 92 -10.35 16.67 3.56
C GLY A 92 -9.95 16.08 2.20
N TYR A 93 -8.68 15.74 1.99
CA TYR A 93 -8.20 15.22 0.70
C TYR A 93 -8.61 13.75 0.50
N LEU A 94 -8.59 12.91 1.55
CA LEU A 94 -9.11 11.53 1.48
C LEU A 94 -10.63 11.53 1.27
N LYS A 95 -11.36 12.43 1.93
CA LYS A 95 -12.80 12.57 1.76
C LYS A 95 -13.16 13.04 0.35
N ASP A 96 -12.42 14.00 -0.20
CA ASP A 96 -12.62 14.47 -1.58
C ASP A 96 -12.29 13.37 -2.60
N TRP A 97 -11.21 12.62 -2.41
CA TRP A 97 -10.88 11.48 -3.26
C TRP A 97 -11.93 10.36 -3.18
N ALA A 98 -12.34 9.96 -1.98
CA ALA A 98 -13.40 8.97 -1.79
C ALA A 98 -14.72 9.39 -2.45
N ASN A 99 -15.10 10.66 -2.35
CA ASN A 99 -16.27 11.21 -3.03
C ASN A 99 -16.14 11.17 -4.57
N LYS A 100 -14.95 11.47 -5.10
CA LYS A 100 -14.67 11.40 -6.55
C LYS A 100 -14.75 9.97 -7.07
N VAL A 101 -14.20 9.00 -6.33
CA VAL A 101 -14.30 7.57 -6.68
C VAL A 101 -15.75 7.09 -6.63
N ALA A 102 -16.50 7.46 -5.59
CA ALA A 102 -17.92 7.10 -5.47
C ALA A 102 -18.77 7.68 -6.61
N LYS A 103 -18.51 8.93 -7.01
CA LYS A 103 -19.19 9.57 -8.15
C LYS A 103 -18.87 8.84 -9.47
N TRP A 104 -17.60 8.52 -9.70
CA TRP A 104 -17.17 7.78 -10.88
C TRP A 104 -17.81 6.39 -10.97
N GLN A 105 -17.95 5.68 -9.83
CA GLN A 105 -18.62 4.38 -9.80
C GLN A 105 -20.11 4.48 -10.15
N ALA A 106 -20.83 5.48 -9.61
CA ALA A 106 -22.23 5.69 -9.92
C ALA A 106 -22.47 6.04 -11.40
N GLU A 107 -21.56 6.81 -12.02
CA GLU A 107 -21.61 7.12 -13.45
C GLU A 107 -21.39 5.90 -14.34
N LYS A 108 -20.68 4.86 -13.84
CA LYS A 108 -20.42 3.61 -14.57
C LYS A 108 -21.54 2.58 -14.45
N ASP A 109 -22.34 2.64 -13.40
CA ASP A 109 -23.47 1.73 -13.18
C ASP A 109 -24.74 2.17 -13.95
N GLU A 110 -24.74 3.38 -14.53
CA GLU A 110 -25.82 3.92 -15.37
C GLU A 110 -25.56 3.75 -16.89
N GLU A 111 -24.39 3.24 -17.29
CA GLU A 111 -24.03 2.81 -18.67
C GLU A 111 -24.29 1.30 -18.87
#